data_AF-A0A7C4AF73-F1
#
_entry.id   AF-A0A7C4AF73-F1
#
_cell.length_a   1.000
_cell.length_b   1.000
_cell.length_c   1.000
_cell.angle_alpha   90.00
_cell.angle_beta   90.00
_cell.angle_gamma   90.00
#
_symmetry.space_group_name_H-M   'P 1'
#
loop_
_entity.id
_entity.type
_entity.pdbx_description
1 polymer ?
#
loop_
_entity_poly.entity_id
_entity_poly.type
_entity_poly.pdbx_seq_one_letter_code
_entity_poly.pdbx_strand_id
1 'polypeptide(L)'
;MRASAINYSFLPSPAQTLAASEADVNINYTLPYPGRVLPDHPLWAIKALRDRLWLLVSVNPSRKAELYLLFADKRLASSKILFEKGKSDLAFSALTKAEKYLELAREKDEENRKAGMDTRQFLTRLANSALKHREVLNEILEIAPEDAKPEIIKIESYSRDVHKDTRDTLNSLGMPVPNNPFNGD
;
A
#
# COMPACT_ATOMS: atom_id res chain seq x y z
N MET A 1 -29.49 63.07 15.24
CA MET A 1 -29.39 62.24 14.00
C MET A 1 -29.28 60.79 14.46
N ARG A 2 -30.24 59.94 14.07
CA ARG A 2 -30.36 58.55 14.55
C ARG A 2 -29.42 57.66 13.75
N ALA A 3 -28.50 56.97 14.41
CA ALA A 3 -27.72 55.89 13.81
C ALA A 3 -28.58 54.62 13.84
N SER A 4 -28.93 54.10 12.66
CA SER A 4 -29.64 52.82 12.52
C SER A 4 -28.63 51.69 12.66
N ALA A 5 -28.75 50.90 13.73
CA ALA A 5 -28.03 49.63 13.86
C ALA A 5 -28.75 48.56 13.03
N ILE A 6 -28.07 48.00 12.04
CA ILE A 6 -28.57 46.87 11.25
C ILE A 6 -28.40 45.62 12.10
N ASN A 7 -29.50 45.07 12.60
CA ASN A 7 -29.50 43.78 13.30
C ASN A 7 -29.47 42.65 12.26
N TYR A 8 -28.31 42.02 12.09
CA TYR A 8 -28.20 40.78 11.33
C TYR A 8 -28.62 39.61 12.22
N SER A 9 -29.82 39.09 12.03
CA SER A 9 -30.25 37.82 12.60
C SER A 9 -29.60 36.68 11.81
N PHE A 10 -28.46 36.19 12.28
CA PHE A 10 -27.90 34.95 11.76
C PHE A 10 -28.74 33.80 12.34
N LEU A 11 -29.47 33.09 11.46
CA LEU A 11 -29.99 31.78 11.80
C LEU A 11 -28.79 30.90 12.17
N PRO A 12 -28.84 30.10 13.25
CA PRO A 12 -27.84 29.07 13.46
C PRO A 12 -27.94 28.13 12.26
N SER A 13 -26.96 28.23 11.37
CA SER A 13 -26.72 27.20 10.36
C SER A 13 -26.70 25.88 11.14
N PRO A 14 -27.46 24.85 10.74
CA PRO A 14 -27.29 23.55 11.37
C PRO A 14 -25.81 23.25 11.25
N ALA A 15 -25.14 23.12 12.39
CA ALA A 15 -23.84 22.53 12.43
C ALA A 15 -24.02 21.17 11.77
N GLN A 16 -23.72 21.10 10.47
CA GLN A 16 -23.36 19.86 9.85
C GLN A 16 -22.12 19.48 10.60
N THR A 17 -22.33 18.71 11.67
CA THR A 17 -21.39 17.74 12.16
C THR A 17 -21.09 16.88 10.95
N LEU A 18 -20.16 17.36 10.11
CA LEU A 18 -19.34 16.52 9.29
C LEU A 18 -18.49 15.74 10.30
N ALA A 19 -19.15 14.83 11.01
CA ALA A 19 -18.57 13.55 11.29
C ALA A 19 -18.24 13.00 9.91
N ALA A 20 -17.08 13.37 9.39
CA ALA A 20 -16.33 12.50 8.54
C ALA A 20 -16.38 11.18 9.30
N SER A 21 -17.16 10.21 8.79
CA SER A 21 -16.92 8.85 9.20
C SER A 21 -15.48 8.63 8.78
N GLU A 22 -14.56 8.71 9.74
CA GLU A 22 -13.41 7.83 9.79
C GLU A 22 -14.02 6.43 9.73
N ALA A 23 -14.41 6.02 8.52
CA ALA A 23 -14.61 4.63 8.21
C ALA A 23 -13.23 4.06 8.50
N ASP A 24 -13.10 3.41 9.65
CA ASP A 24 -11.93 2.65 10.03
C ASP A 24 -11.56 1.82 8.79
N VAL A 25 -10.53 2.26 8.07
CA VAL A 25 -10.07 1.68 6.81
C VAL A 25 -9.32 0.41 7.20
N ASN A 26 -10.05 -0.56 7.76
CA ASN A 26 -9.47 -1.79 8.24
C ASN A 26 -9.52 -2.81 7.11
N ILE A 27 -8.44 -2.91 6.35
CA ILE A 27 -8.31 -3.98 5.37
C ILE A 27 -7.93 -5.26 6.10
N ASN A 28 -8.76 -6.29 5.92
CA ASN A 28 -8.53 -7.62 6.47
C ASN A 28 -7.37 -8.33 5.73
N TYR A 29 -6.16 -7.85 5.96
CA TYR A 29 -4.92 -8.41 5.43
C TYR A 29 -3.79 -8.22 6.45
N THR A 30 -3.26 -9.33 6.96
CA THR A 30 -2.15 -9.30 7.91
C THR A 30 -0.82 -9.17 7.18
N LEU A 31 -0.15 -8.04 7.36
CA LEU A 31 1.19 -7.87 6.80
C LEU A 31 2.19 -8.82 7.50
N PRO A 32 3.03 -9.53 6.74
CA PRO A 32 4.10 -10.35 7.29
C PRO A 32 5.10 -9.49 8.07
N TYR A 33 5.53 -10.02 9.22
CA TYR A 33 6.52 -9.35 10.05
C TYR A 33 7.85 -9.12 9.26
N PRO A 34 8.38 -7.88 9.24
CA PRO A 34 9.58 -7.53 8.47
C PRO A 34 10.86 -8.21 8.98
N GLY A 35 10.82 -8.75 10.20
CA GLY A 35 11.96 -9.40 10.86
C GLY A 35 12.80 -8.42 11.69
N ARG A 36 13.67 -8.95 12.54
CA ARG A 36 14.55 -8.16 13.43
C ARG A 36 15.65 -7.38 12.70
N VAL A 37 15.94 -7.72 11.44
CA VAL A 37 17.05 -7.13 10.67
C VAL A 37 16.50 -6.12 9.67
N LEU A 38 16.49 -4.86 10.09
CA LEU A 38 16.11 -3.71 9.27
C LEU A 38 17.27 -3.30 8.33
N PRO A 39 16.98 -2.53 7.26
CA PRO A 39 17.98 -1.94 6.33
C PRO A 39 19.14 -1.17 6.99
N ASP A 40 18.99 -0.85 8.25
CA ASP A 40 19.90 -0.06 9.07
C ASP A 40 21.05 -0.89 9.70
N HIS A 41 20.98 -2.23 9.66
CA HIS A 41 22.00 -3.09 10.26
C HIS A 41 22.92 -3.72 9.19
N PRO A 42 24.23 -3.87 9.42
CA PRO A 42 25.17 -4.47 8.45
C PRO A 42 24.77 -5.90 8.00
N LEU A 43 24.12 -6.68 8.88
CA LEU A 43 23.56 -8.01 8.54
C LEU A 43 22.43 -7.96 7.50
N TRP A 44 21.88 -6.78 7.20
CA TRP A 44 20.87 -6.63 6.17
C TRP A 44 21.40 -6.97 4.79
N ALA A 45 22.68 -6.68 4.50
CA ALA A 45 23.28 -7.04 3.22
C ALA A 45 23.27 -8.57 2.98
N ILE A 46 23.55 -9.37 4.02
CA ILE A 46 23.49 -10.83 3.96
C ILE A 46 22.05 -11.30 3.73
N LYS A 47 21.09 -10.69 4.43
CA LYS A 47 19.66 -10.99 4.23
C LYS A 47 19.19 -10.63 2.82
N ALA A 48 19.55 -9.46 2.31
CA ALA A 48 19.20 -9.02 0.96
C ALA A 48 19.83 -9.92 -0.11
N LEU A 49 21.08 -10.36 0.08
CA LEU A 49 21.76 -11.31 -0.79
C LEU A 49 21.06 -12.67 -0.79
N ARG A 50 20.70 -13.20 0.38
CA ARG A 50 19.93 -14.45 0.50
C ARG A 50 18.57 -14.34 -0.18
N ASP A 51 17.85 -13.25 0.05
CA ASP A 51 16.53 -13.02 -0.54
C ASP A 51 16.64 -12.93 -2.09
N ARG A 52 17.72 -12.33 -2.61
CA ARG A 52 18.04 -12.31 -4.06
C ARG A 52 18.41 -13.68 -4.60
N LEU A 53 19.23 -14.45 -3.90
CA LEU A 53 19.57 -15.83 -4.27
C LEU A 53 18.32 -16.72 -4.30
N TRP A 54 17.42 -16.56 -3.34
CA TRP A 54 16.19 -17.34 -3.29
C TRP A 54 15.27 -17.04 -4.48
N LEU A 55 15.19 -15.77 -4.89
CA LEU A 55 14.45 -15.34 -6.07
C LEU A 55 15.05 -15.88 -7.37
N LEU A 56 16.38 -16.01 -7.44
CA LEU A 56 17.09 -16.60 -8.59
C LEU A 56 16.93 -18.12 -8.65
N VAL A 57 16.89 -18.80 -7.50
CA VAL A 57 16.73 -20.26 -7.41
C VAL A 57 15.26 -20.69 -7.57
N SER A 58 14.30 -19.78 -7.36
CA SER A 58 12.87 -20.10 -7.53
C SER A 58 12.50 -20.23 -9.02
N VAL A 59 12.60 -21.46 -9.54
CA VAL A 59 12.23 -21.81 -10.93
C VAL A 59 10.71 -21.76 -11.17
N ASN A 60 9.91 -21.98 -10.13
CA ASN A 60 8.44 -22.00 -10.27
C ASN A 60 7.87 -20.58 -10.39
N PRO A 61 7.17 -20.25 -11.48
CA PRO A 61 6.76 -18.87 -11.77
C PRO A 61 5.61 -18.38 -10.86
N SER A 62 4.70 -19.28 -10.43
CA SER A 62 3.70 -18.93 -9.39
C SER A 62 4.34 -18.63 -8.03
N ARG A 63 5.32 -19.44 -7.59
CA ARG A 63 6.05 -19.17 -6.35
C ARG A 63 6.84 -17.86 -6.43
N LYS A 64 7.31 -17.51 -7.62
CA LYS A 64 8.02 -16.26 -7.84
C LYS A 64 7.12 -15.04 -7.63
N ALA A 65 5.89 -15.08 -8.13
CA ALA A 65 4.88 -14.04 -7.86
C ALA A 65 4.59 -13.91 -6.35
N GLU A 66 4.45 -15.04 -5.64
CA GLU A 66 4.28 -15.04 -4.18
C GLU A 66 5.47 -14.47 -3.42
N LEU A 67 6.70 -14.77 -3.86
CA LEU A 67 7.91 -14.22 -3.27
C LEU A 67 8.00 -12.71 -3.48
N TYR A 68 7.61 -12.20 -4.65
CA TYR A 68 7.55 -10.77 -4.90
C TYR A 68 6.54 -10.08 -3.98
N LEU A 69 5.32 -10.64 -3.84
CA LEU A 69 4.32 -10.13 -2.92
C LEU A 69 4.84 -10.13 -1.47
N LEU A 70 5.41 -11.24 -1.01
CA LEU A 70 6.00 -11.34 0.33
C LEU A 70 7.11 -10.30 0.58
N PHE A 71 7.88 -9.98 -0.45
CA PHE A 71 8.96 -9.00 -0.40
C PHE A 71 8.47 -7.55 -0.47
N ALA A 72 7.34 -7.30 -1.11
CA ALA A 72 6.64 -6.03 -1.09
C ALA A 72 6.14 -5.75 0.33
N ASP A 73 5.32 -6.65 0.86
CA ASP A 73 4.67 -6.48 2.17
C ASP A 73 5.70 -6.29 3.30
N LYS A 74 6.79 -7.08 3.29
CA LYS A 74 7.88 -6.96 4.29
C LYS A 74 8.60 -5.63 4.22
N ARG A 75 8.79 -5.08 3.01
CA ARG A 75 9.50 -3.80 2.83
C ARG A 75 8.63 -2.63 3.22
N LEU A 76 7.32 -2.70 2.97
CA LEU A 76 6.34 -1.75 3.46
C LEU A 76 6.33 -1.71 5.00
N ALA A 77 6.25 -2.88 5.65
CA ALA A 77 6.32 -2.93 7.11
C ALA A 77 7.67 -2.39 7.65
N SER A 78 8.77 -2.62 6.92
CA SER A 78 10.09 -2.07 7.27
C SER A 78 10.15 -0.56 7.10
N SER A 79 9.54 0.00 6.04
CA SER A 79 9.55 1.44 5.79
C SER A 79 8.78 2.18 6.87
N LYS A 80 7.59 1.69 7.28
CA LYS A 80 6.83 2.25 8.40
C LYS A 80 7.69 2.38 9.65
N ILE A 81 8.34 1.28 10.07
CA ILE A 81 9.22 1.27 11.25
C ILE A 81 10.41 2.22 11.10
N LEU A 82 10.96 2.40 9.90
CA LEU A 82 12.07 3.32 9.66
C LEU A 82 11.64 4.79 9.71
N PHE A 83 10.43 5.12 9.22
CA PHE A 83 9.85 6.45 9.37
C PHE A 83 9.59 6.78 10.84
N GLU A 84 9.04 5.83 11.62
CA GLU A 84 8.87 5.98 13.07
C GLU A 84 10.19 6.23 13.81
N LYS A 85 11.31 5.71 13.27
CA LYS A 85 12.67 5.91 13.81
C LYS A 85 13.37 7.17 13.31
N GLY A 86 12.70 7.99 12.50
CA GLY A 86 13.27 9.20 11.91
C GLY A 86 14.33 8.95 10.82
N LYS A 87 14.43 7.72 10.30
CA LYS A 87 15.39 7.33 9.26
C LYS A 87 14.77 7.47 7.86
N SER A 88 14.34 8.68 7.53
CA SER A 88 13.50 8.98 6.37
C SER A 88 14.10 8.53 5.03
N ASP A 89 15.41 8.70 4.81
CA ASP A 89 16.06 8.27 3.56
C ASP A 89 16.00 6.75 3.35
N LEU A 90 16.32 5.99 4.41
CA LEU A 90 16.26 4.52 4.38
C LEU A 90 14.82 4.04 4.29
N ALA A 91 13.91 4.72 4.99
CA ALA A 91 12.48 4.43 4.97
C ALA A 91 11.91 4.60 3.56
N PHE A 92 12.22 5.71 2.90
CA PHE A 92 11.79 6.01 1.54
C PHE A 92 12.38 5.04 0.51
N SER A 93 13.66 4.65 0.66
CA SER A 93 14.27 3.61 -0.18
C SER A 93 13.58 2.25 -0.01
N ALA A 94 13.23 1.88 1.22
CA ALA A 94 12.50 0.65 1.51
C ALA A 94 11.08 0.70 0.92
N LEU A 95 10.40 1.82 1.05
CA LEU A 95 9.04 2.05 0.54
C LEU A 95 9.00 1.96 -1.00
N THR A 96 9.88 2.69 -1.68
CA THR A 96 10.00 2.63 -3.15
C THR A 96 10.22 1.20 -3.65
N LYS A 97 11.03 0.42 -2.92
CA LYS A 97 11.26 -0.99 -3.25
C LYS A 97 10.03 -1.84 -2.97
N ALA A 98 9.29 -1.56 -1.92
CA ALA A 98 8.06 -2.28 -1.59
C ALA A 98 7.06 -2.21 -2.74
N GLU A 99 6.77 -0.99 -3.22
CA GLU A 99 5.83 -0.77 -4.31
C GLU A 99 6.30 -1.38 -5.63
N LYS A 100 7.59 -1.27 -5.96
CA LYS A 100 8.15 -1.95 -7.15
C LYS A 100 8.01 -3.46 -7.07
N TYR A 101 8.15 -4.06 -5.89
CA TYR A 101 7.93 -5.51 -5.76
C TYR A 101 6.45 -5.89 -5.88
N LEU A 102 5.54 -5.00 -5.47
CA LEU A 102 4.10 -5.17 -5.66
C LEU A 102 3.75 -5.17 -7.16
N GLU A 103 4.30 -4.22 -7.93
CA GLU A 103 4.17 -4.20 -9.40
C GLU A 103 4.73 -5.48 -10.04
N LEU A 104 5.94 -5.89 -9.66
CA LEU A 104 6.55 -7.12 -10.17
C LEU A 104 5.72 -8.37 -9.84
N ALA A 105 5.04 -8.39 -8.69
CA ALA A 105 4.12 -9.46 -8.33
C ALA A 105 2.92 -9.49 -9.28
N ARG A 106 2.36 -8.32 -9.62
CA ARG A 106 1.28 -8.15 -10.60
C ARG A 106 1.70 -8.58 -12.01
N GLU A 107 2.88 -8.15 -12.48
CA GLU A 107 3.41 -8.56 -13.80
C GLU A 107 3.59 -10.08 -13.88
N LYS A 108 4.13 -10.71 -12.82
CA LYS A 108 4.30 -12.17 -12.79
C LYS A 108 2.98 -12.93 -12.70
N ASP A 109 1.97 -12.38 -12.03
CA ASP A 109 0.62 -12.94 -12.11
C ASP A 109 0.10 -12.93 -13.55
N GLU A 110 0.25 -11.81 -14.26
CA GLU A 110 -0.20 -11.69 -15.64
C GLU A 110 0.48 -12.71 -16.56
N GLU A 111 1.80 -12.90 -16.41
CA GLU A 111 2.55 -13.96 -17.11
C GLU A 111 2.00 -15.37 -16.78
N ASN A 112 1.77 -15.66 -15.51
CA ASN A 112 1.23 -16.95 -15.06
C ASN A 112 -0.17 -17.22 -15.64
N ARG A 113 -1.03 -16.20 -15.70
CA ARG A 113 -2.36 -16.32 -16.31
C ARG A 113 -2.28 -16.56 -17.81
N LYS A 114 -1.42 -15.84 -18.52
CA LYS A 114 -1.18 -16.06 -19.97
C LYS A 114 -0.64 -17.46 -20.25
N ALA A 115 0.11 -18.04 -19.31
CA ALA A 115 0.57 -19.42 -19.35
C ALA A 115 -0.51 -20.46 -18.98
N GLY A 116 -1.75 -20.04 -18.72
CA GLY A 116 -2.87 -20.93 -18.40
C GLY A 116 -2.91 -21.43 -16.95
N MET A 117 -2.14 -20.84 -16.04
CA MET A 117 -2.12 -21.23 -14.64
C MET A 117 -3.32 -20.63 -13.89
N ASP A 118 -3.84 -21.34 -12.88
CA ASP A 118 -4.88 -20.79 -12.01
C ASP A 118 -4.27 -19.84 -10.98
N THR A 119 -4.55 -18.55 -11.12
CA THR A 119 -4.04 -17.51 -10.21
C THR A 119 -5.13 -16.80 -9.41
N ARG A 120 -6.38 -17.28 -9.44
CA ARG A 120 -7.53 -16.63 -8.78
C ARG A 120 -7.30 -16.32 -7.30
N GLN A 121 -6.76 -17.29 -6.56
CA GLN A 121 -6.43 -17.11 -5.14
C GLN A 121 -5.31 -16.08 -4.93
N PHE A 122 -4.31 -16.09 -5.81
CA PHE A 122 -3.20 -15.14 -5.76
C PHE A 122 -3.68 -13.72 -6.06
N LEU A 123 -4.50 -13.53 -7.10
CA LEU A 123 -5.10 -12.23 -7.45
C LEU A 123 -5.91 -11.64 -6.30
N THR A 124 -6.69 -12.46 -5.61
CA THR A 124 -7.47 -12.01 -4.44
C THR A 124 -6.55 -11.53 -3.32
N ARG A 125 -5.45 -12.25 -3.07
CA ARG A 125 -4.44 -11.85 -2.07
C ARG A 125 -3.70 -10.58 -2.50
N LEU A 126 -3.34 -10.46 -3.77
CA LEU A 126 -2.65 -9.30 -4.34
C LEU A 126 -3.52 -8.05 -4.24
N ALA A 127 -4.82 -8.16 -4.56
CA ALA A 127 -5.78 -7.06 -4.44
C ALA A 127 -5.93 -6.59 -2.98
N ASN A 128 -6.01 -7.52 -2.02
CA ASN A 128 -6.03 -7.21 -0.59
C ASN A 128 -4.72 -6.57 -0.11
N SER A 129 -3.57 -7.09 -0.55
CA SER A 129 -2.28 -6.50 -0.20
C SER A 129 -2.14 -5.07 -0.76
N ALA A 130 -2.55 -4.84 -2.01
CA ALA A 130 -2.51 -3.50 -2.61
C ALA A 130 -3.36 -2.48 -1.83
N LEU A 131 -4.54 -2.88 -1.33
CA LEU A 131 -5.31 -2.04 -0.42
C LEU A 131 -4.56 -1.80 0.90
N LYS A 132 -3.97 -2.84 1.49
CA LYS A 132 -3.22 -2.71 2.75
C LYS A 132 -1.98 -1.82 2.60
N HIS A 133 -1.35 -1.84 1.44
CA HIS A 133 -0.26 -0.93 1.08
C HIS A 133 -0.72 0.53 1.14
N ARG A 134 -1.89 0.85 0.59
CA ARG A 134 -2.49 2.20 0.68
C ARG A 134 -2.79 2.61 2.11
N GLU A 135 -3.32 1.70 2.93
CA GLU A 135 -3.60 1.96 4.35
C GLU A 135 -2.32 2.37 5.09
N VAL A 136 -1.26 1.58 4.95
CA VAL A 136 0.03 1.87 5.59
C VAL A 136 0.72 3.10 4.99
N LEU A 137 0.55 3.37 3.71
CA LEU A 137 1.04 4.60 3.08
C LEU A 137 0.40 5.84 3.70
N ASN A 138 -0.91 5.80 3.99
CA ASN A 138 -1.59 6.88 4.70
C ASN A 138 -1.03 7.06 6.12
N GLU A 139 -0.81 5.98 6.86
CA GLU A 139 -0.14 6.05 8.17
C GLU A 139 1.28 6.64 8.05
N ILE A 140 2.03 6.27 6.99
CA ILE A 140 3.37 6.78 6.72
C ILE A 140 3.32 8.30 6.42
N LEU A 141 2.31 8.78 5.70
CA LEU A 141 2.15 10.21 5.39
C LEU A 141 1.93 11.06 6.65
N GLU A 142 1.37 10.49 7.72
CA GLU A 142 1.21 11.19 9.01
C GLU A 142 2.53 11.38 9.75
N ILE A 143 3.45 10.41 9.64
CA ILE A 143 4.75 10.40 10.34
C ILE A 143 5.93 10.90 9.49
N ALA A 144 5.76 10.96 8.17
CA ALA A 144 6.82 11.36 7.25
C ALA A 144 7.11 12.88 7.33
N PRO A 145 8.37 13.30 7.14
CA PRO A 145 8.71 14.71 7.00
C PRO A 145 7.96 15.35 5.83
N GLU A 146 7.58 16.63 5.95
CA GLU A 146 6.87 17.38 4.91
C GLU A 146 7.56 17.30 3.54
N ASP A 147 8.89 17.32 3.53
CA ASP A 147 9.70 17.23 2.30
C ASP A 147 9.53 15.90 1.55
N ALA A 148 9.23 14.80 2.27
CA ALA A 148 9.09 13.45 1.71
C ALA A 148 7.65 13.14 1.26
N LYS A 149 6.64 13.82 1.81
CA LYS A 149 5.22 13.62 1.48
C LYS A 149 4.90 13.68 -0.02
N PRO A 150 5.35 14.68 -0.81
CA PRO A 150 5.01 14.73 -2.24
C PRO A 150 5.57 13.54 -3.02
N GLU A 151 6.71 12.97 -2.61
CA GLU A 151 7.25 11.77 -3.24
C GLU A 151 6.50 10.50 -2.81
N ILE A 152 6.09 10.41 -1.55
CA ILE A 152 5.28 9.29 -1.04
C ILE A 152 3.91 9.25 -1.73
N ILE A 153 3.28 10.40 -1.96
CA ILE A 153 2.01 10.50 -2.71
C ILE A 153 2.19 9.99 -4.16
N LYS A 154 3.32 10.29 -4.81
CA LYS A 154 3.61 9.73 -6.14
C LYS A 154 3.72 8.20 -6.08
N ILE A 155 4.36 7.68 -5.04
CA ILE A 155 4.54 6.24 -4.84
C ILE A 155 3.20 5.53 -4.58
N GLU A 156 2.22 6.19 -3.96
CA GLU A 156 0.89 5.62 -3.75
C GLU A 156 0.22 5.15 -5.05
N SER A 157 0.50 5.83 -6.17
CA SER A 157 -0.06 5.47 -7.49
C SER A 157 0.21 4.02 -7.88
N TYR A 158 1.36 3.45 -7.48
CA TYR A 158 1.70 2.05 -7.75
C TYR A 158 0.70 1.08 -7.13
N SER A 159 0.46 1.21 -5.82
CA SER A 159 -0.52 0.37 -5.12
C SER A 159 -1.94 0.56 -5.63
N ARG A 160 -2.32 1.79 -6.00
CA ARG A 160 -3.63 2.10 -6.59
C ARG A 160 -3.80 1.41 -7.95
N ASP A 161 -2.81 1.53 -8.82
CA ASP A 161 -2.86 0.98 -10.17
C ASP A 161 -2.85 -0.56 -10.13
N VAL A 162 -2.07 -1.17 -9.23
CA VAL A 162 -2.11 -2.63 -8.98
C VAL A 162 -3.49 -3.06 -8.47
N HIS A 163 -4.10 -2.32 -7.53
CA HIS A 163 -5.44 -2.64 -7.04
C HIS A 163 -6.49 -2.55 -8.16
N LYS A 164 -6.44 -1.48 -8.97
CA LYS A 164 -7.35 -1.29 -10.10
C LYS A 164 -7.25 -2.43 -11.11
N ASP A 165 -6.03 -2.79 -11.50
CA ASP A 165 -5.80 -3.87 -12.46
C ASP A 165 -6.25 -5.23 -11.93
N THR A 166 -5.98 -5.52 -10.65
CA THR A 166 -6.39 -6.77 -10.02
C THR A 166 -7.90 -6.85 -9.84
N ARG A 167 -8.56 -5.74 -9.47
CA ARG A 167 -10.02 -5.61 -9.45
C ARG A 167 -10.62 -5.90 -10.82
N ASP A 168 -10.14 -5.23 -11.86
CA ASP A 168 -10.69 -5.35 -13.21
C ASP A 168 -10.50 -6.80 -13.73
N THR A 169 -9.36 -7.42 -13.38
CA THR A 169 -9.11 -8.84 -13.65
C THR A 169 -10.06 -9.76 -12.88
N LEU A 170 -10.26 -9.55 -11.58
CA LEU A 170 -11.19 -10.36 -10.77
C LEU A 170 -12.64 -10.25 -11.29
N ASN A 171 -13.06 -9.05 -11.68
CA ASN A 171 -14.36 -8.81 -12.32
C ASN A 171 -14.50 -9.62 -13.62
N SER A 172 -13.47 -9.61 -14.48
CA SER A 172 -13.48 -10.39 -15.72
C SER A 172 -13.55 -11.91 -15.49
N LEU A 173 -13.06 -12.37 -14.34
CA LEU A 173 -13.06 -13.77 -13.92
C LEU A 173 -14.34 -14.18 -13.15
N GLY A 174 -15.28 -13.24 -12.92
CA GLY A 174 -16.49 -13.47 -12.13
C GLY A 174 -16.22 -13.72 -10.64
N MET A 175 -15.07 -13.27 -10.14
CA MET A 175 -14.64 -13.46 -8.75
C MET A 175 -15.07 -12.27 -7.87
N PRO A 176 -15.31 -12.48 -6.57
CA PRO A 176 -15.59 -11.38 -5.65
C PRO A 176 -14.36 -10.46 -5.52
N VAL A 177 -14.59 -9.16 -5.71
CA VAL A 177 -13.57 -8.13 -5.50
C VAL A 177 -13.53 -7.74 -4.02
N PRO A 178 -12.35 -7.58 -3.41
CA PRO A 178 -12.22 -6.98 -2.09
C PRO A 178 -12.87 -5.60 -1.98
N ASN A 179 -13.54 -5.32 -0.87
CA ASN A 179 -14.12 -4.00 -0.63
C ASN A 179 -13.00 -2.93 -0.57
N ASN A 180 -13.12 -1.87 -1.38
CA ASN A 180 -12.19 -0.75 -1.37
C ASN A 180 -12.71 0.34 -0.40
N PRO A 181 -12.05 0.55 0.75
CA PRO A 181 -12.45 1.57 1.71
C PRO A 181 -12.00 2.99 1.32
N PHE A 182 -11.15 3.15 0.29
CA PHE A 182 -10.65 4.44 -0.13
C PHE A 182 -11.61 5.11 -1.12
N ASN A 183 -12.03 6.34 -0.82
CA ASN A 183 -12.86 7.13 -1.72
C ASN A 183 -12.06 7.54 -2.98
N GLY A 184 -12.54 7.18 -4.18
CA GLY A 184 -12.03 7.74 -5.43
C GLY A 184 -11.76 6.77 -6.60
N ASP A 185 -12.03 5.47 -6.48
CA ASP A 185 -11.75 4.47 -7.53
C ASP A 185 -12.90 3.49 -7.82
#